data_AF-A0A0B5EWD5-F1
#
_entry.id   AF-A0A0B5EWD5-F1
#
_cell.length_a   1.000
_cell.length_b   1.000
_cell.length_c   1.000
_cell.angle_alpha   90.00
_cell.angle_beta   90.00
_cell.angle_gamma   90.00
#
_symmetry.space_group_name_H-M   'P 1'
#
loop_
_entity.id
_entity.type
_entity.pdbx_description
1 polymer ?
#
loop_
_entity_poly.entity_id
_entity_poly.type
_entity_poly.pdbx_seq_one_letter_code
_entity_poly.pdbx_strand_id
1 'polypeptide(L)'
;MQRTARALLPLAFSTALIAPLALAQGASAAPAEQHAAGQQTVRAQSGAEAAAAYSRTTTINRAKKWLTANNGHQVPYSQTKTWGGYRTDCSGYVSMALSLGKPGPNTVGLATSTYTKKIKMASLKKGDLIIDKTGGSTARHVVIFVKWSSSAHKSYKAYEQRGGHGTDYRTLSYGVGSDQYDAYRPKKYG
;
A
#
# COMPACT_ATOMS: atom_id res chain seq x y z
N MET A 1 -33.61 -32.23 -37.50
CA MET A 1 -34.54 -33.28 -37.04
C MET A 1 -34.20 -33.56 -35.58
N GLN A 2 -35.03 -33.11 -34.63
CA GLN A 2 -35.90 -33.98 -33.81
C GLN A 2 -35.07 -34.97 -32.97
N ARG A 3 -35.07 -35.01 -31.63
CA ARG A 3 -36.16 -34.79 -30.66
C ARG A 3 -35.58 -34.60 -29.24
N THR A 4 -36.28 -33.78 -28.47
CA THR A 4 -36.32 -33.75 -27.00
C THR A 4 -37.09 -34.95 -26.44
N ALA A 5 -36.73 -35.40 -25.22
CA ALA A 5 -37.56 -36.13 -24.22
C ALA A 5 -36.63 -36.93 -23.29
N ARG A 6 -36.87 -37.24 -22.01
CA ARG A 6 -37.89 -37.03 -20.96
C ARG A 6 -37.21 -37.59 -19.68
N ALA A 7 -37.07 -36.84 -18.60
CA ALA A 7 -37.98 -36.74 -17.44
C ALA A 7 -38.22 -38.05 -16.63
N LEU A 8 -38.09 -37.89 -15.29
CA LEU A 8 -38.80 -38.56 -14.17
C LEU A 8 -38.01 -39.55 -13.27
N LEU A 9 -37.75 -39.08 -12.04
CA LEU A 9 -37.63 -39.85 -10.78
C LEU A 9 -39.01 -40.44 -10.39
N PRO A 10 -39.12 -41.54 -9.62
CA PRO A 10 -39.15 -41.42 -8.15
C PRO A 10 -38.72 -42.66 -7.30
N LEU A 11 -38.72 -42.40 -5.98
CA LEU A 11 -38.59 -43.22 -4.76
C LEU A 11 -39.19 -44.65 -4.76
N ALA A 12 -38.63 -45.55 -3.92
CA ALA A 12 -39.31 -46.10 -2.72
C ALA A 12 -38.59 -47.28 -2.01
N PHE A 13 -38.48 -47.14 -0.67
CA PHE A 13 -38.73 -48.08 0.45
C PHE A 13 -37.99 -49.43 0.64
N SER A 14 -37.19 -49.45 1.72
CA SER A 14 -37.24 -50.29 2.95
C SER A 14 -37.30 -51.82 2.94
N THR A 15 -36.40 -52.41 3.73
CA THR A 15 -36.52 -53.47 4.78
C THR A 15 -35.27 -54.37 4.74
N ALA A 16 -34.75 -55.02 5.77
CA ALA A 16 -34.80 -54.96 7.23
C ALA A 16 -33.66 -55.89 7.75
N LEU A 17 -33.42 -55.85 9.07
CA LEU A 17 -32.90 -56.93 9.92
C LEU A 17 -31.38 -57.10 10.17
N ILE A 18 -31.17 -57.49 11.44
CA ILE A 18 -30.03 -58.18 12.08
C ILE A 18 -28.98 -57.28 12.77
N ALA A 19 -29.14 -57.14 14.08
CA ALA A 19 -28.02 -56.97 15.03
C ALA A 19 -27.44 -58.35 15.37
N PRO A 20 -26.15 -58.46 15.69
CA PRO A 20 -25.82 -58.54 17.11
C PRO A 20 -24.58 -57.74 17.56
N LEU A 21 -24.58 -57.51 18.86
CA LEU A 21 -23.60 -56.87 19.71
C LEU A 21 -22.25 -57.59 19.68
N ALA A 22 -21.16 -56.87 19.39
CA ALA A 22 -19.79 -57.30 19.68
C ALA A 22 -19.02 -56.13 20.31
N LEU A 23 -18.69 -56.26 21.60
CA LEU A 23 -17.75 -55.41 22.31
C LEU A 23 -16.33 -55.82 21.91
N ALA A 24 -15.63 -54.96 21.16
CA ALA A 24 -14.18 -55.06 20.97
C ALA A 24 -13.55 -53.70 21.28
N GLN A 25 -12.60 -53.74 22.20
CA GLN A 25 -11.91 -52.62 22.83
C GLN A 25 -10.80 -52.07 21.92
N GLY A 26 -10.56 -50.76 22.01
CA GLY A 26 -9.24 -50.15 21.85
C GLY A 26 -8.74 -49.91 20.42
N ALA A 27 -9.01 -48.72 19.89
CA ALA A 27 -8.12 -48.05 18.94
C ALA A 27 -7.99 -46.58 19.36
N SER A 28 -6.79 -46.18 19.75
CA SER A 28 -6.43 -44.80 20.05
C SER A 28 -6.64 -43.95 18.80
N ALA A 29 -7.62 -43.04 18.81
CA ALA A 29 -7.71 -41.98 17.84
C ALA A 29 -6.66 -40.92 18.20
N ALA A 30 -5.60 -40.84 17.41
CA ALA A 30 -4.70 -39.70 17.42
C ALA A 30 -5.51 -38.40 17.19
N PRO A 31 -5.16 -37.27 17.84
CA PRO A 31 -5.88 -36.04 17.64
C PRO A 31 -5.63 -35.54 16.22
N ALA A 32 -6.72 -35.15 15.53
CA ALA A 32 -6.67 -34.39 14.30
C ALA A 32 -6.16 -32.96 14.57
N GLU A 33 -4.86 -32.81 14.81
CA GLU A 33 -4.17 -31.51 14.90
C GLU A 33 -3.49 -31.15 13.57
N GLN A 34 -4.24 -31.07 12.46
CA GLN A 34 -3.61 -30.71 11.17
C GLN A 34 -4.33 -29.61 10.36
N HIS A 35 -5.38 -29.00 10.91
CA HIS A 35 -6.09 -27.92 10.20
C HIS A 35 -5.85 -26.50 10.74
N ALA A 36 -5.34 -26.33 11.96
CA ALA A 36 -5.09 -25.00 12.55
C ALA A 36 -3.74 -24.40 12.13
N ALA A 37 -2.67 -25.20 12.06
CA ALA A 37 -1.32 -24.72 11.72
C ALA A 37 -1.21 -24.23 10.26
N GLY A 38 -1.93 -24.87 9.32
CA GLY A 38 -1.96 -24.47 7.92
C GLY A 38 -2.64 -23.11 7.68
N GLN A 39 -3.71 -22.79 8.41
CA GLN A 39 -4.40 -21.50 8.29
C GLN A 39 -3.64 -20.35 8.95
N GLN A 40 -2.92 -20.63 10.03
CA GLN A 40 -2.13 -19.61 10.73
C GLN A 40 -0.87 -19.22 9.94
N THR A 41 -0.22 -20.19 9.27
CA THR A 41 0.95 -19.95 8.42
C THR A 41 0.61 -19.18 7.15
N VAL A 42 -0.47 -19.52 6.43
CA VAL A 42 -0.91 -18.75 5.25
C VAL A 42 -1.39 -17.34 5.60
N ARG A 43 -2.03 -17.13 6.75
CA ARG A 43 -2.41 -15.79 7.23
C ARG A 43 -1.20 -14.95 7.63
N ALA A 44 -0.20 -15.55 8.27
CA ALA A 44 1.05 -14.86 8.62
C ALA A 44 1.88 -14.53 7.36
N GLN A 45 1.95 -15.44 6.39
CA GLN A 45 2.63 -15.21 5.10
C GLN A 45 1.92 -14.13 4.28
N SER A 46 0.60 -14.18 4.15
CA SER A 46 -0.16 -13.13 3.45
C SER A 46 -0.09 -11.78 4.16
N GLY A 47 -0.06 -11.76 5.51
CA GLY A 47 0.20 -10.56 6.29
C GLY A 47 1.61 -9.99 6.08
N ALA A 48 2.64 -10.84 6.05
CA ALA A 48 4.02 -10.45 5.79
C ALA A 48 4.22 -9.94 4.35
N GLU A 49 3.59 -10.57 3.37
CA GLU A 49 3.62 -10.16 1.98
C GLU A 49 2.90 -8.82 1.77
N ALA A 50 1.73 -8.64 2.39
CA ALA A 50 1.04 -7.36 2.41
C ALA A 50 1.89 -6.26 3.09
N ALA A 51 2.54 -6.55 4.22
CA ALA A 51 3.43 -5.60 4.89
C ALA A 51 4.66 -5.26 4.04
N ALA A 52 5.24 -6.24 3.33
CA ALA A 52 6.35 -6.03 2.41
C ALA A 52 5.93 -5.12 1.24
N ALA A 53 4.74 -5.34 0.67
CA ALA A 53 4.17 -4.56 -0.43
C ALA A 53 3.93 -3.07 -0.08
N TYR A 54 3.79 -2.74 1.20
CA TYR A 54 3.62 -1.38 1.70
C TYR A 54 4.81 -0.88 2.53
N SER A 55 5.95 -1.56 2.46
CA SER A 55 7.17 -1.15 3.16
C SER A 55 7.76 0.15 2.61
N ARG A 56 8.55 0.84 3.44
CA ARG A 56 9.33 2.03 3.06
C ARG A 56 10.17 1.81 1.80
N THR A 57 10.76 0.62 1.65
CA THR A 57 11.57 0.26 0.47
C THR A 57 10.71 0.20 -0.79
N THR A 58 9.53 -0.43 -0.73
CA THR A 58 8.62 -0.44 -1.89
C THR A 58 8.14 0.96 -2.26
N THR A 59 7.89 1.84 -1.29
CA THR A 59 7.55 3.24 -1.55
C THR A 59 8.65 3.95 -2.32
N ILE A 60 9.90 3.83 -1.88
CA ILE A 60 11.05 4.44 -2.58
C ILE A 60 11.25 3.84 -3.97
N ASN A 61 11.06 2.53 -4.13
CA ASN A 61 11.16 1.89 -5.44
C ASN A 61 10.09 2.40 -6.39
N ARG A 62 8.83 2.59 -5.93
CA ARG A 62 7.76 3.19 -6.74
C ARG A 62 8.08 4.65 -7.10
N ALA A 63 8.56 5.44 -6.14
CA ALA A 63 9.00 6.82 -6.38
C ALA A 63 10.07 6.89 -7.49
N LYS A 64 11.13 6.08 -7.36
CA LYS A 64 12.23 6.03 -8.33
C LYS A 64 11.76 5.71 -9.76
N LYS A 65 10.74 4.86 -9.95
CA LYS A 65 10.26 4.45 -11.28
C LYS A 65 9.84 5.64 -12.14
N TRP A 66 9.19 6.65 -11.58
CA TRP A 66 8.72 7.80 -12.38
C TRP A 66 9.84 8.72 -12.86
N LEU A 67 11.09 8.57 -12.39
CA LEU A 67 12.24 9.29 -12.96
C LEU A 67 12.53 8.89 -14.42
N THR A 68 12.11 7.70 -14.85
CA THR A 68 12.44 7.16 -16.19
C THR A 68 11.24 6.52 -16.90
N ALA A 69 10.05 6.62 -16.32
CA ALA A 69 8.86 5.94 -16.85
C ALA A 69 8.37 6.50 -18.18
N ASN A 70 8.77 7.71 -18.56
CA ASN A 70 8.38 8.34 -19.81
C ASN A 70 9.46 8.13 -20.88
N ASN A 71 9.54 6.95 -21.47
CA ASN A 71 10.53 6.59 -22.50
C ASN A 71 11.97 6.88 -22.07
N GLY A 72 12.33 6.54 -20.82
CA GLY A 72 13.64 6.85 -20.24
C GLY A 72 13.74 8.24 -19.59
N HIS A 73 12.72 9.09 -19.75
CA HIS A 73 12.63 10.41 -19.12
C HIS A 73 11.70 10.41 -17.90
N GLN A 74 11.77 11.49 -17.13
CA GLN A 74 10.90 11.72 -15.99
C GLN A 74 9.44 11.94 -16.41
N VAL A 75 8.51 11.49 -15.58
CA VAL A 75 7.08 11.78 -15.78
C VAL A 75 6.86 13.30 -15.62
N PRO A 76 6.33 13.99 -16.64
CA PRO A 76 6.11 15.44 -16.59
C PRO A 76 5.10 15.84 -15.52
N TYR A 77 5.28 17.04 -14.96
CA TYR A 77 4.33 17.60 -14.01
C TYR A 77 3.11 18.16 -14.72
N SER A 78 1.92 17.89 -14.20
CA SER A 78 0.67 18.54 -14.60
C SER A 78 -0.38 18.37 -13.52
N GLN A 79 -1.08 19.46 -13.21
CA GLN A 79 -2.22 19.49 -12.30
C GLN A 79 -3.50 18.86 -12.89
N THR A 80 -3.52 18.57 -14.19
CA THR A 80 -4.72 18.12 -14.91
C THR A 80 -4.55 16.76 -15.58
N LYS A 81 -3.32 16.27 -15.72
CA LYS A 81 -3.03 14.97 -16.35
C LYS A 81 -2.85 13.87 -15.31
N THR A 82 -2.91 12.63 -15.81
CA THR A 82 -2.67 11.43 -15.02
C THR A 82 -1.64 10.52 -15.69
N TRP A 83 -0.99 9.68 -14.89
CA TRP A 83 -0.08 8.63 -15.32
C TRP A 83 -0.38 7.35 -14.54
N GLY A 84 -0.75 6.27 -15.23
CA GLY A 84 -1.21 5.04 -14.58
C GLY A 84 -2.45 5.23 -13.68
N GLY A 85 -3.24 6.28 -13.92
CA GLY A 85 -4.42 6.66 -13.15
C GLY A 85 -4.17 7.52 -11.91
N TYR A 86 -2.92 7.88 -11.60
CA TYR A 86 -2.59 8.87 -10.56
C TYR A 86 -2.39 10.24 -11.18
N ARG A 87 -2.74 11.32 -10.47
CA ARG A 87 -2.40 12.68 -10.94
C ARG A 87 -0.89 12.84 -11.04
N THR A 88 -0.44 13.61 -12.03
CA THR A 88 0.98 13.96 -12.22
C THR A 88 1.36 15.26 -11.50
N ASP A 89 0.80 15.45 -10.31
CA ASP A 89 1.15 16.55 -9.40
C ASP A 89 1.90 16.03 -8.16
N CYS A 90 2.33 16.93 -7.28
CA CYS A 90 3.11 16.55 -6.09
C CYS A 90 2.41 15.48 -5.23
N SER A 91 1.12 15.69 -4.93
CA SER A 91 0.33 14.79 -4.09
C SER A 91 -0.12 13.51 -4.80
N GLY A 92 -0.36 13.57 -6.11
CA GLY A 92 -0.66 12.41 -6.95
C GLY A 92 0.55 11.49 -7.09
N TYR A 93 1.74 12.07 -7.26
CA TYR A 93 3.00 11.33 -7.23
C TYR A 93 3.24 10.61 -5.91
N VAL A 94 3.03 11.28 -4.78
CA VAL A 94 3.15 10.63 -3.46
C VAL A 94 2.08 9.56 -3.26
N SER A 95 0.85 9.79 -3.74
CA SER A 95 -0.22 8.79 -3.74
C SER A 95 0.17 7.54 -4.53
N MET A 96 0.83 7.70 -5.68
CA MET A 96 1.40 6.60 -6.45
C MET A 96 2.51 5.88 -5.68
N ALA A 97 3.47 6.62 -5.11
CA ALA A 97 4.59 6.04 -4.38
C ALA A 97 4.12 5.22 -3.16
N LEU A 98 3.11 5.70 -2.45
CA LEU A 98 2.48 5.00 -1.32
C LEU A 98 1.46 3.94 -1.75
N SER A 99 1.19 3.82 -3.05
CA SER A 99 0.16 2.92 -3.59
C SER A 99 -1.20 3.14 -2.89
N LEU A 100 -1.62 4.40 -2.77
CA LEU A 100 -2.96 4.77 -2.31
C LEU A 100 -3.99 4.52 -3.41
N GLY A 101 -5.28 4.58 -3.07
CA GLY A 101 -6.35 4.53 -4.07
C GLY A 101 -6.18 5.63 -5.12
N LYS A 102 -6.56 5.34 -6.38
CA LYS A 102 -6.47 6.30 -7.49
C LYS A 102 -7.71 7.21 -7.50
N PRO A 103 -7.59 8.50 -7.85
CA PRO A 103 -6.35 9.21 -8.22
C PRO A 103 -5.51 9.67 -7.01
N GLY A 104 -5.99 9.45 -5.78
CA GLY A 104 -5.33 9.79 -4.52
C GLY A 104 -5.83 11.10 -3.92
N PRO A 105 -5.59 11.37 -2.61
CA PRO A 105 -5.92 12.64 -1.99
C PRO A 105 -5.07 13.78 -2.57
N ASN A 106 -5.54 15.02 -2.43
CA ASN A 106 -4.70 16.20 -2.63
C ASN A 106 -3.78 16.42 -1.41
N THR A 107 -2.89 17.42 -1.45
CA THR A 107 -1.91 17.68 -0.38
C THR A 107 -2.53 17.88 1.01
N VAL A 108 -3.70 18.55 1.10
CA VAL A 108 -4.43 18.73 2.37
C VAL A 108 -4.98 17.40 2.85
N GLY A 109 -5.64 16.65 1.96
CA GLY A 109 -6.17 15.32 2.26
C GLY A 109 -5.08 14.35 2.71
N LEU A 110 -3.90 14.41 2.07
CA LEU A 110 -2.75 13.56 2.42
C LEU A 110 -2.22 13.85 3.84
N ALA A 111 -2.33 15.11 4.29
CA ALA A 111 -1.92 15.53 5.63
C ALA A 111 -2.92 15.18 6.75
N THR A 112 -4.08 14.61 6.42
CA THR A 112 -5.07 14.20 7.43
C THR A 112 -4.66 12.90 8.12
N SER A 113 -5.26 12.68 9.30
CA SER A 113 -5.10 11.44 10.08
C SER A 113 -5.58 10.19 9.35
N THR A 114 -6.29 10.31 8.22
CA THR A 114 -6.65 9.16 7.38
C THR A 114 -5.41 8.53 6.74
N TYR A 115 -4.47 9.34 6.26
CA TYR A 115 -3.34 8.87 5.47
C TYR A 115 -2.00 8.97 6.20
N THR A 116 -1.84 9.97 7.06
CA THR A 116 -0.56 10.27 7.71
C THR A 116 -0.72 10.64 9.17
N LYS A 117 0.39 10.62 9.90
CA LYS A 117 0.52 11.10 11.28
C LYS A 117 1.63 12.15 11.33
N LYS A 118 1.37 13.33 11.90
CA LYS A 118 2.41 14.35 12.09
C LYS A 118 3.50 13.83 13.04
N ILE A 119 4.76 14.09 12.71
CA ILE A 119 5.95 13.71 13.48
C ILE A 119 6.90 14.90 13.60
N LYS A 120 7.93 14.78 14.45
CA LYS A 120 9.03 15.75 14.48
C LYS A 120 9.95 15.52 13.27
N MET A 121 10.47 16.61 12.68
CA MET A 121 11.46 16.53 11.60
C MET A 121 12.67 15.65 11.97
N ALA A 122 13.18 15.77 13.19
CA ALA A 122 14.30 14.95 13.68
C ALA A 122 14.00 13.44 13.71
N SER A 123 12.73 13.04 13.66
CA SER A 123 12.30 11.63 13.66
C SER A 123 12.06 11.06 12.27
N LEU A 124 12.39 11.80 11.20
CA LEU A 124 12.23 11.37 9.82
C LEU A 124 12.98 10.06 9.55
N LYS A 125 12.29 9.16 8.84
CA LYS A 125 12.81 7.91 8.30
C LYS A 125 12.52 7.88 6.80
N LYS A 126 13.32 7.11 6.06
CA LYS A 126 13.13 6.88 4.61
C LYS A 126 11.66 6.57 4.29
N GLY A 127 11.07 7.30 3.36
CA GLY A 127 9.67 7.17 2.95
C GLY A 127 8.67 8.01 3.76
N ASP A 128 9.10 8.71 4.81
CA ASP A 128 8.27 9.74 5.44
C ASP A 128 8.12 10.95 4.51
N LEU A 129 7.11 11.78 4.78
CA LEU A 129 6.72 12.92 3.95
C LEU A 129 7.05 14.23 4.65
N ILE A 130 7.37 15.24 3.86
CA ILE A 130 7.42 16.64 4.31
C ILE A 130 6.36 17.38 3.49
N ILE A 131 5.38 17.97 4.17
CA ILE A 131 4.15 18.49 3.55
C ILE A 131 3.96 19.96 3.92
N ASP A 132 3.78 20.81 2.90
CA ASP A 132 3.13 22.11 3.01
C ASP A 132 1.68 21.98 2.51
N LYS A 133 0.73 22.10 3.44
CA LYS A 133 -0.71 22.04 3.17
C LYS A 133 -1.37 23.43 3.08
N THR A 134 -0.61 24.50 3.21
CA THR A 134 -1.10 25.88 3.34
C THR A 134 -1.28 26.53 1.96
N GLY A 135 -2.17 27.52 1.86
CA GLY A 135 -2.41 28.26 0.61
C GLY A 135 -3.30 27.53 -0.40
N GLY A 136 -3.32 28.04 -1.64
CA GLY A 136 -4.10 27.49 -2.76
C GLY A 136 -3.51 26.21 -3.35
N SER A 137 -4.20 25.58 -4.30
CA SER A 137 -3.80 24.31 -4.92
C SER A 137 -2.42 24.34 -5.60
N THR A 138 -1.96 25.52 -6.01
CA THR A 138 -0.65 25.74 -6.66
C THR A 138 0.48 26.07 -5.69
N ALA A 139 0.16 26.45 -4.45
CA ALA A 139 1.16 26.81 -3.43
C ALA A 139 1.59 25.61 -2.56
N ARG A 140 0.69 24.64 -2.39
CA ARG A 140 0.91 23.45 -1.58
C ARG A 140 1.92 22.52 -2.23
N HIS A 141 2.70 21.82 -1.40
CA HIS A 141 3.69 20.87 -1.90
C HIS A 141 3.95 19.71 -0.96
N VAL A 142 4.46 18.61 -1.50
CA VAL A 142 4.87 17.44 -0.73
C VAL A 142 6.05 16.74 -1.37
N VAL A 143 6.96 16.27 -0.53
CA VAL A 143 8.14 15.50 -0.93
C VAL A 143 8.30 14.23 -0.09
N ILE A 144 9.00 13.22 -0.63
CA ILE A 144 9.28 11.94 0.03
C ILE A 144 10.74 11.94 0.50
N PHE A 145 10.93 11.92 1.82
CA PHE A 145 12.25 11.87 2.44
C PHE A 145 12.98 10.57 2.13
N VAL A 146 14.27 10.64 1.81
CA VAL A 146 15.13 9.45 1.65
C VAL A 146 16.13 9.34 2.78
N LYS A 147 16.97 10.37 2.97
CA LYS A 147 18.00 10.41 4.01
C LYS A 147 18.49 11.84 4.23
N TRP A 148 18.95 12.13 5.44
CA TRP A 148 19.70 13.35 5.71
C TRP A 148 21.01 13.38 4.92
N SER A 149 21.46 14.58 4.56
CA SER A 149 22.73 14.78 3.85
C SER A 149 23.93 14.64 4.79
N SER A 150 23.76 14.97 6.08
CA SER A 150 24.77 14.85 7.13
C SER A 150 24.09 14.74 8.50
N SER A 151 24.87 14.49 9.56
CA SER A 151 24.41 14.44 10.96
C SER A 151 23.87 15.78 11.48
N ALA A 152 24.20 16.90 10.83
CA ALA A 152 23.70 18.23 11.21
C ALA A 152 22.22 18.46 10.82
N HIS A 153 21.62 17.56 10.05
CA HIS A 153 20.22 17.61 9.61
C HIS A 153 19.81 18.96 8.97
N LYS A 154 20.72 19.58 8.19
CA LYS A 154 20.46 20.87 7.52
C LYS A 154 19.86 20.74 6.11
N SER A 155 20.00 19.56 5.50
CA SER A 155 19.40 19.23 4.21
C SER A 155 19.27 17.72 4.07
N TYR A 156 18.47 17.27 3.11
CA TYR A 156 18.19 15.87 2.87
C TYR A 156 17.99 15.57 1.39
N LYS A 157 18.17 14.31 1.01
CA LYS A 157 17.77 13.80 -0.30
C LYS A 157 16.29 13.42 -0.26
N ALA A 158 15.54 13.82 -1.28
CA ALA A 158 14.12 13.51 -1.40
C ALA A 158 13.68 13.34 -2.86
N TYR A 159 12.56 12.64 -3.03
CA TYR A 159 11.84 12.59 -4.28
C TYR A 159 10.65 13.54 -4.27
N GLU A 160 10.35 14.16 -5.41
CA GLU A 160 9.17 15.00 -5.59
C GLU A 160 8.70 14.99 -7.05
N GLN A 161 7.52 15.55 -7.29
CA GLN A 161 7.11 15.95 -8.63
C GLN A 161 6.74 17.43 -8.58
N ARG A 162 7.41 18.26 -9.39
CA ARG A 162 7.28 19.72 -9.31
C ARG A 162 7.08 20.38 -10.68
N GLY A 163 6.36 21.51 -10.67
CA GLY A 163 6.13 22.33 -11.85
C GLY A 163 7.42 22.76 -12.55
N GLY A 164 7.37 22.87 -13.88
CA GLY A 164 8.54 23.23 -14.70
C GLY A 164 9.61 22.13 -14.80
N HIS A 165 9.39 20.95 -14.20
CA HIS A 165 10.34 19.85 -14.24
C HIS A 165 9.64 18.51 -14.50
N GLY A 166 8.85 18.02 -13.54
CA GLY A 166 8.41 16.63 -13.49
C GLY A 166 8.97 15.92 -12.26
N THR A 167 9.11 14.60 -12.33
CA THR A 167 9.68 13.81 -11.23
C THR A 167 11.15 14.16 -11.02
N ASP A 168 11.57 14.33 -9.77
CA ASP A 168 12.91 14.80 -9.42
C ASP A 168 13.46 14.05 -8.19
N TYR A 169 14.79 14.00 -8.07
CA TYR A 169 15.52 13.45 -6.91
C TYR A 169 16.69 14.37 -6.51
N ARG A 170 16.39 15.36 -5.66
CA ARG A 170 17.35 16.42 -5.32
C ARG A 170 17.59 16.57 -3.82
N THR A 171 18.52 17.46 -3.49
CA THR A 171 18.79 17.86 -2.11
C THR A 171 17.85 19.01 -1.76
N LEU A 172 17.16 18.92 -0.62
CA LEU A 172 16.15 19.85 -0.15
C LEU A 172 16.40 20.24 1.31
N SER A 173 15.76 21.33 1.74
CA SER A 173 15.76 21.82 3.12
C SER A 173 14.38 22.19 3.65
N TYR A 174 13.29 21.78 2.97
CA TYR A 174 11.92 22.07 3.44
C TYR A 174 11.70 21.50 4.85
N GLY A 175 11.15 22.30 5.75
CA GLY A 175 10.87 21.94 7.15
C GLY A 175 12.09 22.01 8.08
N VAL A 176 13.28 22.38 7.59
CA VAL A 176 14.49 22.51 8.42
C VAL A 176 14.59 23.89 9.07
N GLY A 177 14.05 24.91 8.40
CA GLY A 177 14.04 26.30 8.88
C GLY A 177 12.64 26.77 9.28
N SER A 178 12.46 28.08 9.34
CA SER A 178 11.17 28.72 9.56
C SER A 178 10.39 28.77 8.24
N ASP A 179 9.80 27.64 7.87
CA ASP A 179 8.86 27.53 6.75
C ASP A 179 7.58 26.80 7.19
N GLN A 180 6.61 26.70 6.28
CA GLN A 180 5.31 26.09 6.58
C GLN A 180 5.28 24.56 6.41
N TYR A 181 6.42 23.91 6.23
CA TYR A 181 6.48 22.47 6.02
C TYR A 181 6.55 21.69 7.33
N ASP A 182 5.73 20.65 7.42
CA ASP A 182 5.68 19.75 8.56
C ASP A 182 6.05 18.32 8.14
N ALA A 183 6.65 17.55 9.05
CA ALA A 183 6.95 16.14 8.83
C ALA A 183 5.76 15.23 9.14
N TYR A 184 5.55 14.22 8.29
CA TYR A 184 4.46 13.27 8.39
C TYR A 184 4.93 11.84 8.11
N ARG A 185 4.45 10.89 8.90
CA ARG A 185 4.62 9.46 8.67
C ARG A 185 3.37 8.87 8.02
N PRO A 186 3.48 8.22 6.84
CA PRO A 186 2.39 7.44 6.26
C PRO A 186 1.91 6.34 7.21
N LYS A 187 0.59 6.22 7.40
CA LYS A 187 -0.03 5.15 8.20
C LYS A 187 0.14 3.75 7.60
N LYS A 188 0.43 3.66 6.31
CA LYS A 188 0.70 2.39 5.62
C LYS A 188 1.91 1.63 6.17
N TYR A 189 2.78 2.28 6.95
CA TYR A 189 3.96 1.64 7.53
C TYR A 189 3.72 0.93 8.87
N GLY A 190 2.49 0.96 9.41
CA GLY A 190 2.18 0.58 10.80
C GLY A 190 2.35 1.77 11.73
#